data_AF-A0A0D3K6D6-F1
#
_entry.id   AF-A0A0D3K6D6-F1
#
_cell.length_a   1.000
_cell.length_b   1.000
_cell.length_c   1.000
_cell.angle_alpha   90.00
_cell.angle_beta   90.00
_cell.angle_gamma   90.00
#
_symmetry.space_group_name_H-M   'P 1'
#
loop_
_entity.id
_entity.type
_entity.pdbx_description
1 polymer ?
#
loop_
_entity_poly.entity_id
_entity_poly.type
_entity_poly.pdbx_seq_one_letter_code
_entity_poly.pdbx_strand_id
1 'polypeptide(L)'
;MLTRLLSLLLSAPDLIAGHGSMAVPPPRGMHGRPIECFTKKGGKRYCNAGCPEENCLWYQVGCMVGCDDCSLEGKQMWPTPADVQCKRNGSLVPPGKTPFPIPRTVPAEARSWNLKLRSPAGDFTAYMPWASPGASPVADPCGVASGFGASAHTPSYVHAPKGYRVGELGSRVLEPLPTKTVVRAGGTLETGFGVKVNHGGGYSFRLHPLAFASPNHTVSFVDGSRANLSLPALTVSRGTTPARSQWREAGGGAAAARLAREDAWAWEAAEEAEDPPPRCPTGTQFAVPADDLYGYGDLPPVLVTDLLRVPAGLRGDFVLSWRWDCEQTDQVWSTCADVTIVA
;
A
#
# COMPACT_ATOMS: atom_id res chain seq x y z
N MET A 1 -14.97 -48.41 19.73
CA MET A 1 -15.34 -47.38 18.75
C MET A 1 -14.39 -46.19 18.93
N LEU A 2 -13.38 -46.08 18.07
CA LEU A 2 -12.39 -45.00 18.06
C LEU A 2 -13.01 -43.78 17.35
N THR A 3 -13.27 -42.70 18.06
CA THR A 3 -13.59 -41.41 17.44
C THR A 3 -12.29 -40.69 17.07
N ARG A 4 -12.04 -40.59 15.76
CA ARG A 4 -11.00 -39.75 15.17
C ARG A 4 -11.28 -38.28 15.52
N LEU A 5 -10.44 -37.66 16.36
CA LEU A 5 -10.32 -36.21 16.36
C LEU A 5 -9.61 -35.80 15.07
N LEU A 6 -10.37 -35.22 14.14
CA LEU A 6 -9.82 -34.50 13.01
C LEU A 6 -9.26 -33.18 13.56
N SER A 7 -7.95 -33.13 13.77
CA SER A 7 -7.24 -31.88 14.04
C SER A 7 -7.31 -31.02 12.78
N LEU A 8 -8.34 -30.16 12.66
CA LEU A 8 -8.25 -28.98 11.82
C LEU A 8 -7.19 -28.07 12.45
N LEU A 9 -5.95 -28.19 11.96
CA LEU A 9 -4.98 -27.11 12.02
C LEU A 9 -5.59 -25.94 11.24
N LEU A 10 -6.36 -25.08 11.91
CA LEU A 10 -6.52 -23.70 11.46
C LEU A 10 -5.10 -23.12 11.45
N SER A 11 -4.52 -22.96 10.27
CA SER A 11 -3.42 -22.02 10.08
C SER A 11 -3.90 -20.69 10.64
N ALA A 12 -3.30 -20.26 11.75
CA ALA A 12 -3.54 -18.95 12.31
C ALA A 12 -3.41 -17.93 11.17
N PRO A 13 -4.41 -17.07 10.96
CA PRO A 13 -4.36 -16.13 9.87
C PRO A 13 -3.18 -15.17 10.13
N ASP A 14 -2.16 -15.23 9.28
CA ASP A 14 -1.19 -14.13 9.05
C ASP A 14 -1.90 -12.87 8.48
N LEU A 15 -3.21 -12.76 8.65
CA LEU A 15 -4.02 -11.73 8.05
C LEU A 15 -4.12 -10.55 9.00
N ILE A 16 -3.80 -9.40 8.45
CA ILE A 16 -4.32 -8.04 8.71
C ILE A 16 -3.14 -7.07 8.67
N ALA A 17 -2.46 -7.05 7.53
CA ALA A 17 -1.42 -6.06 7.25
C ALA A 17 -1.30 -5.89 5.76
N GLY A 18 -1.25 -4.63 5.31
CA GLY A 18 -0.82 -4.34 3.96
C GLY A 18 0.59 -4.90 3.83
N HIS A 19 1.02 -5.19 2.62
CA HIS A 19 2.43 -5.49 2.41
C HIS A 19 2.74 -5.03 1.01
N GLY A 20 3.36 -3.87 0.89
CA GLY A 20 3.76 -3.33 -0.41
C GLY A 20 5.03 -2.53 -0.25
N SER A 21 5.82 -2.46 -1.31
CA SER A 21 7.01 -1.63 -1.29
C SER A 21 7.43 -1.25 -2.70
N MET A 22 8.00 -0.05 -2.83
CA MET A 22 8.76 0.32 -4.02
C MET A 22 9.85 -0.72 -4.30
N ALA A 23 10.13 -0.95 -5.58
CA ALA A 23 11.24 -1.76 -6.06
C ALA A 23 12.05 -1.03 -7.14
N VAL A 24 11.44 -0.03 -7.80
CA VAL A 24 12.10 0.80 -8.82
C VAL A 24 11.77 2.27 -8.54
N PRO A 25 12.77 3.17 -8.49
CA PRO A 25 14.18 2.89 -8.23
C PRO A 25 14.41 1.99 -7.00
N PRO A 26 15.54 1.26 -6.91
CA PRO A 26 15.82 0.40 -5.77
C PRO A 26 15.81 1.19 -4.45
N PRO A 27 14.89 0.91 -3.52
CA PRO A 27 14.87 1.59 -2.24
C PRO A 27 15.98 1.11 -1.32
N ARG A 28 16.36 1.95 -0.36
CA ARG A 28 17.42 1.66 0.61
C ARG A 28 17.17 0.38 1.41
N GLY A 29 15.92 0.09 1.75
CA GLY A 29 15.53 -1.14 2.46
C GLY A 29 15.71 -2.42 1.65
N MET A 30 16.02 -2.34 0.34
CA MET A 30 16.47 -3.49 -0.45
C MET A 30 17.97 -3.76 -0.34
N HIS A 31 18.75 -2.88 0.31
CA HIS A 31 20.19 -3.05 0.51
C HIS A 31 20.98 -3.32 -0.80
N GLY A 32 20.53 -2.75 -1.92
CA GLY A 32 21.16 -2.92 -3.23
C GLY A 32 20.99 -4.31 -3.85
N ARG A 33 20.14 -5.16 -3.28
CA ARG A 33 19.87 -6.51 -3.80
C ARG A 33 18.66 -6.51 -4.74
N PRO A 34 18.66 -7.35 -5.79
CA PRO A 34 17.56 -7.42 -6.75
C PRO A 34 16.34 -8.14 -6.14
N ILE A 35 15.21 -8.12 -6.87
CA ILE A 35 14.08 -8.99 -6.53
C ILE A 35 14.52 -10.44 -6.74
N GLU A 36 14.60 -11.19 -5.65
CA GLU A 36 14.94 -12.60 -5.70
C GLU A 36 13.74 -13.46 -6.16
N CYS A 37 14.06 -14.43 -7.01
CA CYS A 37 13.15 -15.47 -7.47
C CYS A 37 13.67 -16.84 -7.07
N PHE A 38 12.79 -17.69 -6.54
CA PHE A 38 13.12 -19.06 -6.16
C PHE A 38 12.04 -20.03 -6.63
N THR A 39 12.37 -21.31 -6.67
CA THR A 39 11.44 -22.38 -7.05
C THR A 39 10.84 -22.97 -5.78
N LYS A 40 9.51 -22.83 -5.62
CA LYS A 40 8.76 -23.49 -4.53
C LYS A 40 8.72 -25.00 -4.74
N LYS A 41 8.43 -25.74 -3.66
CA LYS A 41 8.13 -27.18 -3.71
C LYS A 41 7.00 -27.42 -4.74
N GLY A 42 7.25 -28.29 -5.72
CA GLY A 42 6.34 -28.50 -6.86
C GLY A 42 6.73 -27.76 -8.15
N GLY A 43 7.91 -27.10 -8.20
CA GLY A 43 8.47 -26.55 -9.44
C GLY A 43 7.95 -25.16 -9.83
N LYS A 44 7.02 -24.58 -9.07
CA LYS A 44 6.48 -23.25 -9.32
C LYS A 44 7.51 -22.17 -8.98
N ARG A 45 7.86 -21.33 -9.95
CA ARG A 45 8.70 -20.14 -9.72
C ARG A 45 7.91 -19.10 -8.92
N TYR A 46 8.56 -18.48 -7.93
CA TYR A 46 8.03 -17.40 -7.12
C TYR A 46 9.07 -16.30 -7.02
N CYS A 47 8.65 -15.05 -7.16
CA CYS A 47 9.51 -13.88 -6.95
C CYS A 47 8.89 -12.99 -5.89
N ASN A 48 9.69 -12.51 -4.94
CA ASN A 48 9.16 -11.73 -3.82
C ASN A 48 8.99 -10.25 -4.18
N ALA A 49 8.23 -9.93 -5.23
CA ALA A 49 8.12 -8.57 -5.77
C ALA A 49 7.49 -7.57 -4.80
N GLY A 50 6.57 -8.01 -3.93
CA GLY A 50 5.89 -7.15 -2.97
C GLY A 50 6.63 -6.91 -1.65
N CYS A 51 7.69 -7.68 -1.39
CA CYS A 51 8.49 -7.56 -0.18
C CYS A 51 9.96 -7.96 -0.37
N PRO A 52 10.63 -7.50 -1.43
CA PRO A 52 12.03 -7.87 -1.67
C PRO A 52 12.86 -7.45 -0.47
N GLU A 53 13.71 -8.34 0.03
CA GLU A 53 14.60 -8.07 1.18
C GLU A 53 13.89 -7.51 2.41
N GLU A 54 12.66 -7.97 2.68
CA GLU A 54 11.87 -7.49 3.82
C GLU A 54 11.58 -5.98 3.76
N ASN A 55 11.70 -5.36 2.59
CA ASN A 55 11.47 -3.93 2.38
C ASN A 55 10.00 -3.52 2.65
N CYS A 56 9.07 -4.47 2.61
CA CYS A 56 7.69 -4.26 3.06
C CYS A 56 7.53 -4.33 4.60
N LEU A 57 8.60 -4.36 5.38
CA LEU A 57 8.53 -4.20 6.83
C LEU A 57 8.82 -2.74 7.22
N TRP A 58 8.95 -1.83 6.25
CA TRP A 58 9.03 -0.38 6.44
C TRP A 58 7.67 0.26 6.11
N TYR A 59 6.86 0.46 7.14
CA TYR A 59 5.53 1.05 7.06
C TYR A 59 5.24 1.79 8.37
N GLN A 60 4.01 2.20 8.61
CA GLN A 60 3.62 2.89 9.85
C GLN A 60 2.12 2.73 10.07
N VAL A 61 1.74 2.48 11.32
CA VAL A 61 0.34 2.29 11.75
C VAL A 61 -0.16 3.49 12.53
N GLY A 62 -1.46 3.56 12.78
CA GLY A 62 -2.12 4.63 13.51
C GLY A 62 -2.20 5.95 12.75
N CYS A 63 -2.00 5.95 11.44
CA CYS A 63 -1.87 7.15 10.61
C CYS A 63 -3.22 7.60 10.05
N MET A 64 -4.22 7.84 10.90
CA MET A 64 -5.54 8.26 10.43
C MET A 64 -5.61 9.73 10.02
N VAL A 65 -6.49 10.01 9.06
CA VAL A 65 -6.80 11.38 8.64
C VAL A 65 -7.42 12.15 9.82
N GLY A 66 -6.82 13.29 10.16
CA GLY A 66 -7.31 14.17 11.23
C GLY A 66 -6.67 13.96 12.60
N CYS A 67 -5.81 12.97 12.73
CA CYS A 67 -4.88 12.88 13.86
C CYS A 67 -3.71 13.84 13.67
N ASP A 68 -3.14 14.31 14.79
CA ASP A 68 -1.95 15.16 14.79
C ASP A 68 -0.74 14.42 14.20
N ASP A 69 -0.56 13.16 14.61
CA ASP A 69 0.56 12.29 14.26
C ASP A 69 0.08 10.84 14.08
N CYS A 70 0.93 9.98 13.49
CA CYS A 70 0.73 8.53 13.57
C CYS A 70 0.97 8.08 15.02
N SER A 71 0.02 7.38 15.63
CA SER A 71 0.22 6.86 16.99
C SER A 71 1.28 5.75 17.06
N LEU A 72 1.53 5.08 15.93
CA LEU A 72 2.37 3.89 15.84
C LEU A 72 1.92 2.76 16.79
N GLU A 73 0.61 2.74 17.08
CA GLU A 73 -0.07 1.78 17.93
C GLU A 73 -1.41 1.37 17.32
N GLY A 74 -1.84 0.14 17.64
CA GLY A 74 -3.05 -0.43 17.07
C GLY A 74 -2.82 -0.88 15.63
N LYS A 75 -3.30 -2.09 15.31
CA LYS A 75 -3.28 -2.61 13.94
C LYS A 75 -4.42 -3.58 13.77
N GLN A 76 -5.46 -3.12 13.10
CA GLN A 76 -6.65 -3.93 12.80
C GLN A 76 -7.32 -3.42 11.52
N MET A 77 -8.30 -4.16 11.02
CA MET A 77 -9.14 -3.71 9.91
C MET A 77 -10.19 -2.73 10.43
N TRP A 78 -10.49 -1.72 9.62
CA TRP A 78 -11.54 -0.74 9.89
C TRP A 78 -11.47 -0.07 11.29
N PRO A 79 -10.27 0.32 11.77
CA PRO A 79 -10.17 0.88 13.11
C PRO A 79 -10.87 2.24 13.24
N THR A 80 -11.33 2.54 14.43
CA THR A 80 -11.78 3.87 14.82
C THR A 80 -10.61 4.69 15.38
N PRO A 81 -10.71 6.04 15.42
CA PRO A 81 -9.69 6.88 16.04
C PRO A 81 -9.33 6.47 17.48
N ALA A 82 -10.29 5.95 18.24
CA ALA A 82 -10.03 5.50 19.60
C ALA A 82 -9.18 4.22 19.64
N ASP A 83 -9.39 3.29 18.71
CA ASP A 83 -8.67 2.01 18.64
C ASP A 83 -7.17 2.18 18.42
N VAL A 84 -6.78 3.24 17.72
CA VAL A 84 -5.39 3.56 17.40
C VAL A 84 -4.84 4.69 18.26
N GLN A 85 -5.53 5.08 19.34
CA GLN A 85 -5.09 6.16 20.23
C GLN A 85 -4.82 7.49 19.50
N CYS A 86 -5.63 7.79 18.49
CA CYS A 86 -5.54 9.05 17.74
C CYS A 86 -5.61 10.25 18.69
N LYS A 87 -4.67 11.18 18.52
CA LYS A 87 -4.68 12.48 19.20
C LYS A 87 -5.04 13.58 18.22
N ARG A 88 -5.79 14.57 18.71
CA ARG A 88 -6.03 15.83 18.01
C ARG A 88 -5.85 17.00 18.95
N ASN A 89 -5.12 18.02 18.51
CA ASN A 89 -4.72 19.15 19.33
C ASN A 89 -4.12 18.68 20.69
N GLY A 90 -3.32 17.61 20.65
CA GLY A 90 -2.67 17.01 21.81
C GLY A 90 -3.55 16.13 22.71
N SER A 91 -4.85 15.98 22.44
CA SER A 91 -5.78 15.21 23.27
C SER A 91 -6.29 13.95 22.57
N LEU A 92 -6.46 12.86 23.31
CA LEU A 92 -7.04 11.61 22.80
C LEU A 92 -8.46 11.83 22.31
N VAL A 93 -8.79 11.18 21.20
CA VAL A 93 -10.11 11.25 20.58
C VAL A 93 -11.00 10.19 21.22
N PRO A 94 -12.09 10.58 21.92
CA PRO A 94 -12.89 9.63 22.68
C PRO A 94 -13.76 8.74 21.76
N PRO A 95 -14.07 7.51 22.18
CA PRO A 95 -15.00 6.63 21.47
C PRO A 95 -16.37 7.27 21.24
N GLY A 96 -17.03 6.92 20.13
CA GLY A 96 -18.42 7.33 19.85
C GLY A 96 -18.62 8.81 19.49
N LYS A 97 -17.57 9.65 19.51
CA LYS A 97 -17.64 10.97 18.88
C LYS A 97 -17.28 10.82 17.41
N THR A 98 -18.30 10.92 16.53
CA THR A 98 -18.10 10.98 15.08
C THR A 98 -17.38 12.28 14.71
N PRO A 99 -16.11 12.23 14.25
CA PRO A 99 -15.12 13.26 14.51
C PRO A 99 -14.59 13.96 13.24
N PHE A 100 -13.90 15.08 13.47
CA PHE A 100 -13.06 15.84 12.54
C PHE A 100 -13.74 16.44 11.29
N PRO A 101 -13.66 17.78 11.07
CA PRO A 101 -14.06 18.39 9.81
C PRO A 101 -12.96 18.20 8.76
N ILE A 102 -12.50 16.97 8.50
CA ILE A 102 -11.74 16.70 7.27
C ILE A 102 -12.69 16.03 6.30
N PRO A 103 -13.18 16.77 5.29
CA PRO A 103 -14.02 16.18 4.26
C PRO A 103 -13.25 15.07 3.57
N ARG A 104 -13.92 13.94 3.34
CA ARG A 104 -13.47 12.97 2.35
C ARG A 104 -13.24 13.70 1.02
N THR A 105 -12.04 13.62 0.50
CA THR A 105 -11.68 14.27 -0.77
C THR A 105 -11.53 13.29 -1.93
N VAL A 106 -11.39 12.00 -1.63
CA VAL A 106 -11.34 10.96 -2.66
C VAL A 106 -12.72 10.81 -3.36
N PRO A 107 -12.76 10.91 -4.70
CA PRO A 107 -14.00 10.73 -5.46
C PRO A 107 -14.49 9.27 -5.36
N ALA A 108 -15.79 9.05 -5.57
CA ALA A 108 -16.42 7.73 -5.39
C ALA A 108 -15.82 6.66 -6.30
N GLU A 109 -15.45 7.05 -7.52
CA GLU A 109 -14.88 6.18 -8.54
C GLU A 109 -13.47 5.71 -8.18
N ALA A 110 -12.77 6.41 -7.28
CA ALA A 110 -11.43 6.10 -6.83
C ALA A 110 -11.38 5.35 -5.49
N ARG A 111 -12.52 4.89 -4.99
CA ARG A 111 -12.61 4.11 -3.75
C ARG A 111 -12.53 2.63 -4.06
N SER A 112 -11.78 1.91 -3.26
CA SER A 112 -11.71 0.45 -3.22
C SER A 112 -12.76 -0.17 -2.30
N TRP A 113 -13.37 0.59 -1.38
CA TRP A 113 -14.37 0.06 -0.46
C TRP A 113 -15.53 1.03 -0.26
N ASN A 114 -16.73 0.50 -0.03
CA ASN A 114 -17.93 1.30 0.18
C ASN A 114 -18.13 2.40 -0.87
N LEU A 115 -17.95 2.07 -2.16
CA LEU A 115 -17.84 3.06 -3.26
C LEU A 115 -18.96 4.09 -3.25
N LYS A 116 -20.20 3.61 -3.09
CA LYS A 116 -21.42 4.42 -3.11
C LYS A 116 -21.86 4.90 -1.71
N LEU A 117 -21.08 4.63 -0.65
CA LEU A 117 -21.43 4.92 0.75
C LEU A 117 -22.80 4.35 1.15
N ARG A 118 -23.07 3.11 0.73
CA ARG A 118 -24.36 2.44 0.97
C ARG A 118 -24.31 1.39 2.07
N SER A 119 -23.12 1.05 2.57
CA SER A 119 -23.01 0.05 3.63
C SER A 119 -23.87 0.43 4.84
N PRO A 120 -24.62 -0.53 5.42
CA PRO A 120 -25.40 -0.30 6.64
C PRO A 120 -24.52 0.01 7.86
N ALA A 121 -23.21 -0.25 7.79
CA ALA A 121 -22.24 0.15 8.80
C ALA A 121 -21.79 1.62 8.70
N GLY A 122 -22.35 2.39 7.75
CA GLY A 122 -21.98 3.77 7.49
C GLY A 122 -20.65 3.90 6.73
N ASP A 123 -19.99 5.05 6.87
CA ASP A 123 -18.70 5.30 6.23
C ASP A 123 -17.53 4.81 7.10
N PHE A 124 -17.35 3.49 7.15
CA PHE A 124 -16.28 2.85 7.93
C PHE A 124 -14.86 3.12 7.43
N THR A 125 -14.69 3.74 6.24
CA THR A 125 -13.36 4.12 5.72
C THR A 125 -13.04 5.60 5.93
N ALA A 126 -13.92 6.36 6.60
CA ALA A 126 -13.85 7.82 6.70
C ALA A 126 -12.52 8.38 7.27
N TYR A 127 -11.84 7.62 8.13
CA TYR A 127 -10.59 8.05 8.79
C TYR A 127 -9.34 7.39 8.19
N MET A 128 -9.52 6.47 7.25
CA MET A 128 -8.42 5.75 6.64
C MET A 128 -7.61 6.69 5.74
N PRO A 129 -6.29 6.50 5.60
CA PRO A 129 -5.42 7.38 4.83
C PRO A 129 -5.95 7.75 3.45
N TRP A 130 -6.52 6.80 2.72
CA TRP A 130 -7.03 7.05 1.38
C TRP A 130 -8.29 7.91 1.30
N ALA A 131 -9.02 8.09 2.41
CA ALA A 131 -10.22 8.95 2.43
C ALA A 131 -9.89 10.40 2.06
N SER A 132 -8.67 10.84 2.37
CA SER A 132 -8.13 12.12 1.93
C SER A 132 -6.65 11.97 1.55
N PRO A 133 -6.35 11.68 0.26
CA PRO A 133 -5.01 11.26 -0.16
C PRO A 133 -3.92 12.25 0.27
N GLY A 134 -2.99 11.76 1.06
CA GLY A 134 -1.87 12.55 1.57
C GLY A 134 -2.12 13.33 2.85
N ALA A 135 -3.37 13.45 3.29
CA ALA A 135 -3.72 14.24 4.48
C ALA A 135 -3.35 13.51 5.79
N SER A 136 -3.27 12.18 5.78
CA SER A 136 -2.78 11.43 6.93
C SER A 136 -1.34 11.82 7.30
N PRO A 137 -1.02 11.88 8.60
CA PRO A 137 0.33 12.14 9.08
C PRO A 137 1.29 11.05 8.63
N VAL A 138 2.59 11.37 8.69
CA VAL A 138 3.67 10.42 8.41
C VAL A 138 4.70 10.48 9.51
N ALA A 139 5.01 9.33 10.11
CA ALA A 139 6.03 9.22 11.14
C ALA A 139 7.44 9.25 10.55
N ASP A 140 7.66 8.54 9.44
CA ASP A 140 8.94 8.56 8.72
C ASP A 140 8.73 8.45 7.20
N PRO A 141 9.38 9.30 6.38
CA PRO A 141 9.21 9.28 4.92
C PRO A 141 9.73 7.98 4.27
N CYS A 142 10.57 7.23 4.97
CA CYS A 142 11.14 5.95 4.54
C CYS A 142 10.64 4.77 5.37
N GLY A 143 9.55 4.98 6.12
CA GLY A 143 8.88 3.98 6.94
C GLY A 143 9.52 3.76 8.30
N VAL A 144 8.75 3.16 9.19
CA VAL A 144 9.19 2.72 10.52
C VAL A 144 9.40 1.21 10.47
N ALA A 145 10.51 0.73 11.02
CA ALA A 145 10.79 -0.69 11.12
C ALA A 145 9.65 -1.39 11.88
N SER A 146 8.98 -2.30 11.18
CA SER A 146 7.76 -2.98 11.60
C SER A 146 6.50 -2.13 11.76
N GLY A 147 6.57 -0.82 11.53
CA GLY A 147 5.43 0.10 11.60
C GLY A 147 4.93 0.53 12.98
N PHE A 148 5.48 -0.04 14.06
CA PHE A 148 5.09 0.27 15.43
C PHE A 148 6.15 1.10 16.15
N GLY A 149 5.74 1.83 17.19
CA GLY A 149 6.66 2.56 18.07
C GLY A 149 7.54 1.59 18.86
N ALA A 150 8.75 2.02 19.24
CA ALA A 150 9.71 1.18 19.95
C ALA A 150 9.19 0.64 21.32
N SER A 151 8.21 1.33 21.91
CA SER A 151 7.57 0.94 23.18
C SER A 151 6.12 0.46 23.00
N ALA A 152 5.64 0.36 21.76
CA ALA A 152 4.28 -0.07 21.48
C ALA A 152 4.08 -1.53 21.88
N HIS A 153 2.87 -1.86 22.32
CA HIS A 153 2.49 -3.25 22.51
C HIS A 153 2.30 -3.91 21.14
N THR A 154 3.30 -4.68 20.71
CA THR A 154 3.27 -5.35 19.41
C THR A 154 2.73 -6.77 19.54
N PRO A 155 1.73 -7.16 18.72
CA PRO A 155 1.32 -8.55 18.57
C PRO A 155 2.49 -9.48 18.19
N SER A 156 2.39 -10.78 18.47
CA SER A 156 3.46 -11.75 18.23
C SER A 156 3.85 -11.95 16.75
N TYR A 157 2.98 -11.59 15.82
CA TYR A 157 3.20 -11.65 14.37
C TYR A 157 3.92 -10.41 13.81
N VAL A 158 4.24 -9.44 14.67
CA VAL A 158 4.93 -8.21 14.29
C VAL A 158 6.43 -8.51 14.18
N HIS A 159 7.00 -8.26 13.01
CA HIS A 159 8.40 -8.55 12.70
C HIS A 159 9.11 -7.31 12.18
N ALA A 160 10.24 -6.98 12.79
CA ALA A 160 11.16 -5.98 12.24
C ALA A 160 11.98 -6.60 11.10
N PRO A 161 12.39 -5.79 10.10
CA PRO A 161 13.32 -6.25 9.09
C PRO A 161 14.63 -6.74 9.72
N LYS A 162 15.23 -7.77 9.13
CA LYS A 162 16.45 -8.41 9.60
C LYS A 162 17.55 -7.37 9.83
N GLY A 163 18.09 -7.36 11.05
CA GLY A 163 19.15 -6.44 11.46
C GLY A 163 18.64 -5.13 12.07
N TYR A 164 17.32 -4.92 12.12
CA TYR A 164 16.68 -3.73 12.69
C TYR A 164 15.80 -4.09 13.88
N ARG A 165 15.50 -3.09 14.71
CA ARG A 165 14.57 -3.18 15.85
C ARG A 165 13.26 -2.48 15.50
N VAL A 166 12.16 -2.94 16.10
CA VAL A 166 10.85 -2.28 16.01
C VAL A 166 10.99 -0.80 16.39
N GLY A 167 10.38 0.08 15.60
CA GLY A 167 10.35 1.51 15.87
C GLY A 167 11.55 2.30 15.35
N GLU A 168 12.56 1.65 14.78
CA GLU A 168 13.65 2.36 14.12
C GLU A 168 13.14 3.09 12.87
N LEU A 169 13.59 4.34 12.69
CA LEU A 169 13.14 5.20 11.60
C LEU A 169 13.99 4.95 10.35
N GLY A 170 13.36 4.55 9.25
CA GLY A 170 14.05 4.22 7.99
C GLY A 170 14.94 5.36 7.50
N SER A 171 14.49 6.61 7.61
CA SER A 171 15.28 7.78 7.23
C SER A 171 16.57 7.98 8.05
N ARG A 172 16.71 7.28 9.18
CA ARG A 172 17.84 7.37 10.11
C ARG A 172 18.77 6.16 10.05
N VAL A 173 18.24 4.97 9.80
CA VAL A 173 18.99 3.70 9.91
C VAL A 173 19.23 3.02 8.55
N LEU A 174 18.53 3.44 7.50
CA LEU A 174 18.76 2.92 6.15
C LEU A 174 19.83 3.75 5.45
N GLU A 175 20.96 3.09 5.22
CA GLU A 175 22.09 3.66 4.49
C GLU A 175 21.76 3.90 3.00
N PRO A 176 22.26 4.99 2.39
CA PRO A 176 22.17 5.18 0.95
C PRO A 176 22.77 4.02 0.17
N LEU A 177 22.17 3.69 -0.97
CA LEU A 177 22.73 2.65 -1.84
C LEU A 177 23.98 3.17 -2.57
N PRO A 178 25.00 2.31 -2.82
CA PRO A 178 26.20 2.71 -3.56
C PRO A 178 25.90 3.20 -4.99
N THR A 179 24.85 2.66 -5.60
CA THR A 179 24.36 3.04 -6.92
C THR A 179 23.06 3.81 -6.80
N LYS A 180 23.01 4.98 -7.44
CA LYS A 180 21.81 5.82 -7.52
C LYS A 180 21.19 5.71 -8.91
N THR A 181 19.86 5.81 -8.98
CA THR A 181 19.20 5.97 -10.28
C THR A 181 19.44 7.39 -10.78
N VAL A 182 20.03 7.51 -11.96
CA VAL A 182 20.32 8.80 -12.61
C VAL A 182 19.27 9.08 -13.68
N VAL A 183 18.63 10.25 -13.61
CA VAL A 183 17.60 10.68 -14.59
C VAL A 183 17.87 12.10 -15.05
N ARG A 184 17.54 12.41 -16.31
CA ARG A 184 17.67 13.77 -16.85
C ARG A 184 16.49 14.63 -16.42
N ALA A 185 16.77 15.89 -16.08
CA ALA A 185 15.76 16.91 -15.88
C ALA A 185 14.91 17.07 -17.16
N GLY A 186 13.60 17.21 -17.01
CA GLY A 186 12.66 17.25 -18.15
C GLY A 186 12.36 15.88 -18.77
N GLY A 187 13.07 14.82 -18.36
CA GLY A 187 12.83 13.45 -18.79
C GLY A 187 11.72 12.75 -18.00
N THR A 188 11.71 11.43 -18.11
CA THR A 188 10.82 10.55 -17.34
C THR A 188 11.62 9.64 -16.42
N LEU A 189 11.17 9.54 -15.17
CA LEU A 189 11.67 8.58 -14.19
C LEU A 189 10.75 7.37 -14.18
N GLU A 190 11.30 6.19 -14.45
CA GLU A 190 10.58 4.93 -14.22
C GLU A 190 10.52 4.65 -12.72
N THR A 191 9.33 4.25 -12.27
CA THR A 191 9.05 3.86 -10.90
C THR A 191 8.24 2.59 -10.89
N GLY A 192 8.37 1.79 -9.84
CA GLY A 192 7.65 0.54 -9.73
C GLY A 192 7.58 0.05 -8.30
N PHE A 193 6.45 -0.54 -7.94
CA PHE A 193 6.23 -1.13 -6.63
C PHE A 193 5.51 -2.47 -6.78
N GLY A 194 5.73 -3.35 -5.81
CA GLY A 194 4.98 -4.59 -5.68
C GLY A 194 4.07 -4.53 -4.48
N VAL A 195 2.96 -5.26 -4.54
CA VAL A 195 2.05 -5.44 -3.41
C VAL A 195 1.90 -6.94 -3.18
N LYS A 196 2.34 -7.40 -2.02
CA LYS A 196 2.05 -8.73 -1.51
C LYS A 196 0.61 -8.75 -1.01
N VAL A 197 0.25 -7.92 -0.03
CA VAL A 197 -1.14 -7.84 0.51
C VAL A 197 -1.73 -6.47 0.19
N ASN A 198 -2.81 -6.43 -0.59
CA ASN A 198 -3.48 -5.18 -0.96
C ASN A 198 -4.67 -4.88 -0.06
N HIS A 199 -4.67 -3.70 0.55
CA HIS A 199 -5.75 -3.14 1.37
C HIS A 199 -6.49 -2.00 0.67
N GLY A 200 -6.43 -1.97 -0.66
CA GLY A 200 -7.00 -0.92 -1.48
C GLY A 200 -6.28 0.42 -1.26
N GLY A 201 -6.95 1.49 -1.66
CA GLY A 201 -6.44 2.84 -1.47
C GLY A 201 -5.66 3.34 -2.68
N GLY A 202 -4.61 4.12 -2.44
CA GLY A 202 -3.85 4.70 -3.54
C GLY A 202 -2.50 5.28 -3.14
N TYR A 203 -1.67 5.51 -4.14
CA TYR A 203 -0.25 5.78 -3.93
C TYR A 203 0.23 7.00 -4.70
N SER A 204 1.39 7.50 -4.28
CA SER A 204 2.07 8.64 -4.87
C SER A 204 3.57 8.51 -4.69
N PHE A 205 4.31 9.14 -5.61
CA PHE A 205 5.76 9.25 -5.57
C PHE A 205 6.15 10.71 -5.32
N ARG A 206 7.11 10.94 -4.43
CA ARG A 206 7.38 12.28 -3.86
C ARG A 206 8.87 12.56 -3.75
N LEU A 207 9.25 13.72 -4.26
CA LEU A 207 10.49 14.46 -3.97
C LEU A 207 10.24 15.95 -4.22
N HIS A 208 9.34 16.22 -5.16
CA HIS A 208 8.62 17.44 -5.51
C HIS A 208 7.22 16.96 -5.97
N PRO A 209 6.18 17.81 -6.16
CA PRO A 209 5.02 17.39 -6.93
C PRO A 209 5.45 16.82 -8.29
N LEU A 210 5.35 15.50 -8.44
CA LEU A 210 5.62 14.77 -9.68
C LEU A 210 4.28 14.45 -10.33
N ALA A 211 4.23 14.60 -11.65
CA ALA A 211 3.07 14.21 -12.44
C ALA A 211 3.36 12.88 -13.13
N PHE A 212 2.35 12.02 -13.24
CA PHE A 212 2.47 10.83 -14.06
C PHE A 212 2.57 11.20 -15.55
N ALA A 213 3.45 10.53 -16.28
CA ALA A 213 3.73 10.81 -17.68
C ALA A 213 2.77 10.10 -18.65
N SER A 214 2.10 9.05 -18.18
CA SER A 214 1.18 8.19 -18.94
C SER A 214 -0.23 8.26 -18.33
N PRO A 215 -1.31 7.94 -19.07
CA PRO A 215 -2.63 7.64 -18.50
C PRO A 215 -2.77 6.20 -18.01
N ASN A 216 -1.76 5.35 -18.24
CA ASN A 216 -1.78 3.93 -17.90
C ASN A 216 -0.61 3.58 -16.98
N HIS A 217 -0.75 2.49 -16.24
CA HIS A 217 0.37 1.77 -15.62
C HIS A 217 0.73 0.55 -16.47
N THR A 218 1.95 0.07 -16.26
CA THR A 218 2.37 -1.24 -16.77
C THR A 218 2.42 -2.25 -15.63
N VAL A 219 1.70 -3.35 -15.75
CA VAL A 219 1.86 -4.51 -14.86
C VAL A 219 2.89 -5.46 -15.46
N SER A 220 4.04 -5.57 -14.80
CA SER A 220 5.17 -6.39 -15.23
C SER A 220 5.27 -7.67 -14.43
N PHE A 221 5.37 -8.82 -15.10
CA PHE A 221 5.53 -10.13 -14.47
C PHE A 221 7.01 -10.39 -14.23
N VAL A 222 7.46 -10.25 -12.99
CA VAL A 222 8.91 -10.26 -12.68
C VAL A 222 9.56 -11.63 -12.84
N ASP A 223 8.76 -12.69 -12.92
CA ASP A 223 9.24 -14.05 -13.20
C ASP A 223 9.41 -14.32 -14.71
N GLY A 224 9.04 -13.37 -15.57
CA GLY A 224 9.06 -13.51 -17.02
C GLY A 224 8.02 -14.50 -17.55
N SER A 225 7.02 -14.87 -16.75
CA SER A 225 6.01 -15.87 -17.12
C SER A 225 5.14 -15.44 -18.30
N ARG A 226 4.99 -14.13 -18.53
CA ARG A 226 4.16 -13.56 -19.61
C ARG A 226 4.54 -12.11 -19.93
N ALA A 227 3.97 -11.62 -21.04
CA ALA A 227 4.11 -10.24 -21.46
C ALA A 227 3.45 -9.26 -20.47
N ASN A 228 4.01 -8.06 -20.40
CA ASN A 228 3.48 -6.98 -19.58
C ASN A 228 2.07 -6.58 -20.03
N LEU A 229 1.23 -6.16 -19.08
CA LEU A 229 -0.09 -5.60 -19.34
C LEU A 229 -0.05 -4.08 -19.20
N SER A 230 -0.72 -3.38 -20.12
CA SER A 230 -0.97 -1.94 -20.00
C SER A 230 -2.40 -1.74 -19.51
N LEU A 231 -2.58 -1.16 -18.33
CA LEU A 231 -3.89 -0.95 -17.70
C LEU A 231 -4.17 0.55 -17.50
N PRO A 232 -5.39 1.03 -17.83
CA PRO A 232 -5.79 2.41 -17.53
C PRO A 232 -5.63 2.75 -16.05
N ALA A 233 -5.12 3.95 -15.78
CA ALA A 233 -4.88 4.45 -14.43
C ALA A 233 -5.94 5.47 -14.02
N LEU A 234 -6.50 5.32 -12.82
CA LEU A 234 -7.32 6.37 -12.22
C LEU A 234 -6.44 7.33 -11.41
N THR A 235 -6.25 8.54 -11.93
CA THR A 235 -5.43 9.58 -11.28
C THR A 235 -6.30 10.58 -10.51
N VAL A 236 -6.00 10.77 -9.22
CA VAL A 236 -6.63 11.75 -8.33
C VAL A 236 -5.65 12.90 -8.08
N SER A 237 -6.11 14.14 -8.27
CA SER A 237 -5.30 15.35 -8.02
C SER A 237 -6.07 16.50 -7.36
N ARG A 238 -7.39 16.35 -7.22
CA ARG A 238 -8.26 17.30 -6.51
C ARG A 238 -8.40 16.88 -5.06
N GLY A 239 -8.28 17.83 -4.14
CA GLY A 239 -8.42 17.58 -2.71
C GLY A 239 -7.30 16.70 -2.11
N THR A 240 -6.16 16.61 -2.78
CA THR A 240 -4.98 15.90 -2.30
C THR A 240 -4.11 16.81 -1.42
N THR A 241 -3.27 16.20 -0.58
CA THR A 241 -2.31 16.91 0.27
C THR A 241 -0.88 16.43 -0.01
N PRO A 242 0.08 17.31 -0.40
CA PRO A 242 -0.10 18.73 -0.71
C PRO A 242 -1.07 18.96 -1.89
N ALA A 243 -1.66 20.15 -1.95
CA ALA A 243 -2.62 20.50 -2.98
C ALA A 243 -2.04 20.26 -4.39
N ARG A 244 -2.85 19.66 -5.27
CA ARG A 244 -2.50 19.31 -6.66
C ARG A 244 -1.44 18.21 -6.82
N SER A 245 -1.00 17.58 -5.73
CA SER A 245 -0.22 16.34 -5.83
C SER A 245 -1.04 15.28 -6.55
N GLN A 246 -0.39 14.50 -7.42
CA GLN A 246 -1.04 13.41 -8.13
C GLN A 246 -0.89 12.10 -7.36
N TRP A 247 -1.99 11.37 -7.32
CA TRP A 247 -2.13 10.06 -6.73
C TRP A 247 -2.79 9.14 -7.73
N ARG A 248 -2.52 7.85 -7.64
CA ARG A 248 -3.24 6.85 -8.42
C ARG A 248 -3.86 5.82 -7.50
N GLU A 249 -5.08 5.45 -7.85
CA GLU A 249 -5.81 4.38 -7.19
C GLU A 249 -5.06 3.06 -7.41
N ALA A 250 -4.88 2.30 -6.33
CA ALA A 250 -4.09 1.08 -6.39
C ALA A 250 -4.87 -0.06 -7.06
N GLY A 251 -6.19 -0.10 -6.97
CA GLY A 251 -7.07 -1.19 -7.40
C GLY A 251 -7.31 -1.33 -8.90
N GLY A 252 -7.02 -0.34 -9.75
CA GLY A 252 -7.17 -0.44 -11.22
C GLY A 252 -6.10 -1.28 -11.92
N GLY A 253 -5.05 -1.69 -11.21
CA GLY A 253 -3.93 -2.49 -11.74
C GLY A 253 -3.88 -3.92 -11.20
N ALA A 254 -2.66 -4.47 -11.09
CA ALA A 254 -2.36 -5.71 -10.35
C ALA A 254 -2.92 -5.76 -8.91
N ALA A 255 -3.40 -4.64 -8.36
CA ALA A 255 -3.99 -4.59 -7.03
C ALA A 255 -5.52 -4.80 -7.02
N ALA A 256 -6.21 -4.86 -8.17
CA ALA A 256 -7.48 -5.59 -8.24
C ALA A 256 -7.32 -7.03 -7.70
N ALA A 257 -6.07 -7.52 -7.70
CA ALA A 257 -5.78 -8.91 -7.47
C ALA A 257 -6.04 -9.45 -6.06
N ARG A 258 -6.34 -8.61 -5.06
CA ARG A 258 -6.52 -9.07 -3.67
C ARG A 258 -7.74 -8.47 -2.95
N LEU A 259 -8.62 -7.81 -3.69
CA LEU A 259 -9.90 -7.34 -3.14
C LEU A 259 -10.92 -8.48 -3.27
N ALA A 260 -10.82 -9.44 -2.37
CA ALA A 260 -11.75 -10.54 -2.21
C ALA A 260 -12.23 -10.58 -0.75
N ARG A 261 -13.29 -11.34 -0.47
CA ARG A 261 -14.11 -11.16 0.75
C ARG A 261 -13.44 -11.64 2.04
N GLU A 262 -13.41 -10.76 3.02
CA GLU A 262 -13.39 -11.14 4.45
C GLU A 262 -14.67 -10.70 5.18
N ASP A 263 -15.23 -9.53 4.84
CA ASP A 263 -16.34 -8.92 5.59
C ASP A 263 -17.58 -8.59 4.73
N ALA A 264 -18.67 -9.36 4.90
CA ALA A 264 -19.92 -9.20 4.13
C ALA A 264 -20.63 -7.85 4.36
N TRP A 265 -20.38 -7.16 5.48
CA TRP A 265 -20.99 -5.88 5.83
C TRP A 265 -20.29 -4.67 5.19
N ALA A 266 -19.08 -4.85 4.65
CA ALA A 266 -18.33 -3.80 3.93
C ALA A 266 -18.96 -3.44 2.57
N TRP A 267 -20.14 -3.98 2.25
CA TRP A 267 -20.75 -3.94 0.93
C TRP A 267 -22.25 -3.58 0.94
N GLU A 268 -22.64 -2.71 -0.01
CA GLU A 268 -24.01 -2.63 -0.56
C GLU A 268 -24.03 -1.98 -1.98
N ALA A 269 -22.93 -2.04 -2.75
CA ALA A 269 -22.76 -1.13 -3.89
C ALA A 269 -22.29 -1.67 -5.24
N ALA A 270 -21.57 -2.80 -5.37
CA ALA A 270 -21.49 -3.40 -6.70
C ALA A 270 -22.63 -4.38 -6.89
N GLU A 271 -23.21 -4.27 -8.07
CA GLU A 271 -24.16 -5.21 -8.61
C GLU A 271 -23.62 -6.61 -8.37
N GLU A 272 -24.48 -7.53 -7.90
CA GLU A 272 -24.12 -8.94 -7.91
C GLU A 272 -23.62 -9.26 -9.31
N ALA A 273 -22.35 -9.63 -9.43
CA ALA A 273 -21.82 -10.04 -10.73
C ALA A 273 -22.66 -11.25 -11.17
N GLU A 274 -23.37 -11.13 -12.30
CA GLU A 274 -24.19 -12.21 -12.86
C GLU A 274 -23.37 -13.50 -13.06
N ASP A 275 -22.04 -13.36 -13.21
CA ASP A 275 -21.06 -14.44 -13.25
C ASP A 275 -19.81 -14.08 -12.42
N PRO A 276 -19.77 -14.43 -11.11
CA PRO A 276 -18.65 -14.09 -10.25
C PRO A 276 -17.44 -14.97 -10.57
N PRO A 277 -16.22 -14.42 -10.59
CA PRO A 277 -15.05 -15.19 -10.97
C PRO A 277 -14.72 -16.27 -9.92
N PRO A 278 -14.22 -17.46 -10.30
CA PRO A 278 -14.16 -18.63 -9.42
C PRO A 278 -13.45 -18.44 -8.06
N ARG A 279 -12.40 -17.61 -8.00
CA ARG A 279 -11.68 -17.34 -6.73
C ARG A 279 -12.37 -16.30 -5.84
N CYS A 280 -13.40 -15.63 -6.35
CA CYS A 280 -14.20 -14.65 -5.64
C CYS A 280 -15.68 -14.91 -5.99
N PRO A 281 -16.34 -15.90 -5.33
CA PRO A 281 -17.69 -16.44 -5.64
C PRO A 281 -18.84 -15.48 -5.28
N THR A 282 -18.60 -14.21 -5.55
CA THR A 282 -18.84 -13.09 -4.66
C THR A 282 -18.78 -11.79 -5.47
N GLY A 283 -18.16 -11.84 -6.63
CA GLY A 283 -17.74 -10.67 -7.37
C GLY A 283 -16.41 -10.14 -6.85
N THR A 284 -15.85 -9.26 -7.67
CA THR A 284 -14.68 -8.43 -7.40
C THR A 284 -15.14 -6.98 -7.36
N GLN A 285 -14.44 -6.13 -6.63
CA GLN A 285 -14.81 -4.72 -6.53
C GLN A 285 -14.60 -3.94 -7.83
N PHE A 286 -13.63 -4.38 -8.63
CA PHE A 286 -13.22 -3.78 -9.89
C PHE A 286 -13.15 -4.85 -10.97
N ALA A 287 -13.16 -4.41 -12.23
CA ALA A 287 -12.92 -5.31 -13.34
C ALA A 287 -11.59 -6.06 -13.14
N VAL A 288 -11.64 -7.39 -13.26
CA VAL A 288 -10.46 -8.23 -13.15
C VAL A 288 -9.52 -7.93 -14.32
N PRO A 289 -8.26 -7.55 -14.07
CA PRO A 289 -7.32 -7.18 -15.13
C PRO A 289 -6.80 -8.39 -15.93
N ALA A 290 -6.81 -9.58 -15.33
CA ALA A 290 -6.54 -10.87 -15.97
C ALA A 290 -7.00 -12.03 -15.07
N ASP A 291 -7.34 -13.19 -15.65
CA ASP A 291 -7.92 -14.37 -14.97
C ASP A 291 -7.10 -14.94 -13.80
N ASP A 292 -5.83 -14.58 -13.67
CA ASP A 292 -4.91 -15.03 -12.63
C ASP A 292 -4.45 -13.90 -11.70
N LEU A 293 -4.85 -12.66 -11.96
CA LEU A 293 -4.57 -11.47 -11.17
C LEU A 293 -5.80 -11.06 -10.34
N TYR A 294 -6.38 -12.01 -9.59
CA TYR A 294 -7.43 -11.80 -8.60
C TYR A 294 -7.56 -12.92 -7.55
N GLY A 295 -8.14 -12.55 -6.41
CA GLY A 295 -8.43 -13.42 -5.27
C GLY A 295 -7.32 -13.49 -4.22
N TYR A 296 -7.26 -14.63 -3.54
CA TYR A 296 -6.27 -14.89 -2.49
C TYR A 296 -5.33 -16.03 -2.90
N GLY A 297 -4.15 -16.08 -2.28
CA GLY A 297 -3.18 -17.18 -2.44
C GLY A 297 -2.00 -16.86 -3.35
N ASP A 298 -1.55 -17.87 -4.11
CA ASP A 298 -0.34 -17.79 -4.94
C ASP A 298 -0.60 -17.10 -6.29
N LEU A 299 -0.75 -15.78 -6.23
CA LEU A 299 -0.83 -14.88 -7.39
C LEU A 299 0.53 -14.74 -8.10
N PRO A 300 0.54 -14.41 -9.40
CA PRO A 300 1.76 -14.07 -10.13
C PRO A 300 2.53 -12.93 -9.46
N PRO A 301 3.89 -12.98 -9.43
CA PRO A 301 4.68 -11.91 -8.85
C PRO A 301 4.77 -10.76 -9.84
N VAL A 302 4.17 -9.63 -9.48
CA VAL A 302 4.06 -8.48 -10.39
C VAL A 302 4.56 -7.18 -9.76
N LEU A 303 5.07 -6.30 -10.62
CA LEU A 303 5.29 -4.89 -10.31
C LEU A 303 4.28 -4.04 -11.05
N VAL A 304 3.73 -3.03 -10.38
CA VAL A 304 3.02 -1.93 -11.00
C VAL A 304 4.03 -0.84 -11.29
N THR A 305 4.26 -0.57 -12.58
CA THR A 305 5.26 0.37 -13.07
C THR A 305 4.59 1.61 -13.66
N ASP A 306 5.19 2.76 -13.36
CA ASP A 306 4.79 4.08 -13.85
C ASP A 306 5.97 4.88 -14.34
N LEU A 307 5.67 5.84 -15.21
CA LEU A 307 6.60 6.89 -15.61
C LEU A 307 6.18 8.20 -14.97
N LEU A 308 7.12 8.89 -14.33
CA LEU A 308 6.92 10.21 -13.71
C LEU A 308 7.66 11.28 -14.50
N ARG A 309 7.03 12.44 -14.71
CA ARG A 309 7.66 13.60 -15.35
C ARG A 309 8.60 14.27 -14.37
N VAL A 310 9.89 14.33 -14.72
CA VAL A 310 10.90 15.08 -13.94
C VAL A 310 10.87 16.54 -14.38
N PRO A 311 10.68 17.52 -13.48
CA PRO A 311 10.69 18.93 -13.87
C PRO A 311 12.01 19.35 -14.52
N ALA A 312 11.95 20.15 -15.60
CA ALA A 312 13.14 20.56 -16.36
C ALA A 312 14.16 21.40 -15.56
N GLY A 313 13.69 22.12 -14.54
CA GLY A 313 14.55 22.92 -13.66
C GLY A 313 15.08 22.16 -12.45
N LEU A 314 14.63 20.92 -12.21
CA LEU A 314 15.01 20.16 -11.02
C LEU A 314 16.35 19.47 -11.24
N ARG A 315 17.31 19.67 -10.33
CA ARG A 315 18.67 19.12 -10.41
C ARG A 315 19.21 18.83 -9.03
N GLY A 316 20.07 17.82 -8.91
CA GLY A 316 20.75 17.44 -7.68
C GLY A 316 20.40 16.04 -7.19
N ASP A 317 20.84 15.74 -5.98
CA ASP A 317 20.58 14.47 -5.30
C ASP A 317 19.31 14.59 -4.45
N PHE A 318 18.41 13.62 -4.61
CA PHE A 318 17.13 13.58 -3.91
C PHE A 318 16.89 12.20 -3.31
N VAL A 319 16.02 12.17 -2.31
CA VAL A 319 15.38 10.96 -1.82
C VAL A 319 13.95 10.93 -2.36
N LEU A 320 13.67 9.97 -3.24
CA LEU A 320 12.34 9.68 -3.73
C LEU A 320 11.60 8.81 -2.71
N SER A 321 10.48 9.29 -2.20
CA SER A 321 9.56 8.52 -1.36
C SER A 321 8.42 7.96 -2.21
N TRP A 322 8.17 6.66 -2.09
CA TRP A 322 6.91 6.04 -2.48
C TRP A 322 6.03 5.96 -1.25
N ARG A 323 4.81 6.50 -1.34
CA ARG A 323 3.81 6.42 -0.27
C ARG A 323 2.54 5.77 -0.79
N TRP A 324 2.03 4.78 -0.08
CA TRP A 324 0.71 4.16 -0.31
C TRP A 324 -0.18 4.36 0.92
N ASP A 325 -1.29 5.05 0.70
CA ASP A 325 -2.34 5.31 1.67
C ASP A 325 -3.37 4.19 1.56
N CYS A 326 -3.51 3.37 2.60
CA CYS A 326 -4.48 2.27 2.61
C CYS A 326 -5.92 2.79 2.81
N GLU A 327 -6.90 2.01 2.34
CA GLU A 327 -8.32 2.28 2.55
C GLU A 327 -8.96 1.31 3.54
N GLN A 328 -8.41 0.10 3.70
CA GLN A 328 -8.92 -0.89 4.65
C GLN A 328 -8.35 -0.79 6.06
N THR A 329 -7.24 -0.09 6.20
CA THR A 329 -6.49 0.03 7.47
C THR A 329 -5.96 1.44 7.62
N ASP A 330 -5.55 1.77 8.84
CA ASP A 330 -4.87 3.00 9.27
C ASP A 330 -3.39 3.07 8.85
N GLN A 331 -2.98 2.20 7.92
CA GLN A 331 -1.59 2.03 7.54
C GLN A 331 -1.20 2.99 6.42
N VAL A 332 -0.06 3.62 6.59
CA VAL A 332 0.65 4.31 5.51
C VAL A 332 1.94 3.54 5.24
N TRP A 333 2.11 3.14 3.99
CA TRP A 333 3.27 2.42 3.50
C TRP A 333 4.23 3.42 2.91
N SER A 334 5.50 3.41 3.32
CA SER A 334 6.46 4.41 2.84
C SER A 334 7.87 3.82 2.74
N THR A 335 8.45 3.87 1.53
CA THR A 335 9.84 3.47 1.30
C THR A 335 10.55 4.50 0.43
N CYS A 336 11.88 4.57 0.55
CA CYS A 336 12.70 5.61 -0.08
C CYS A 336 13.81 5.05 -0.96
N ALA A 337 14.09 5.73 -2.07
CA ALA A 337 15.24 5.47 -2.94
C ALA A 337 16.04 6.74 -3.21
N ASP A 338 17.34 6.58 -3.43
CA ASP A 338 18.24 7.68 -3.81
C ASP A 338 18.22 7.87 -5.33
N VAL A 339 17.97 9.10 -5.77
CA VAL A 339 17.95 9.48 -7.19
C VAL A 339 18.80 10.73 -7.43
N THR A 340 19.51 10.75 -8.55
CA THR A 340 20.28 11.92 -9.00
C THR A 340 19.66 12.47 -10.27
N ILE A 341 19.27 13.74 -10.23
CA ILE A 341 18.70 14.43 -11.38
C ILE A 341 19.78 15.30 -12.01
N VAL A 342 20.18 14.93 -13.23
CA VAL A 342 21.22 15.62 -14.01
C VAL A 342 20.60 16.54 -15.06
N ALA A 343 21.42 17.42 -15.64
CA ALA A 343 21.02 18.27 -16.74
C ALA A 343 20.62 17.48 -18.00
#